data_AF-A0A7S2XAE5-F1
#
_entry.id   AF-A0A7S2XAE5-F1
#
_cell.length_a   1.000
_cell.length_b   1.000
_cell.length_c   1.000
_cell.angle_alpha   90.00
_cell.angle_beta   90.00
_cell.angle_gamma   90.00
#
_symmetry.space_group_name_H-M   'P 1'
#
loop_
_entity.id
_entity.type
_entity.pdbx_description
1 polymer ?
#
loop_
_entity_poly.entity_id
_entity_poly.type
_entity_poly.pdbx_seq_one_letter_code
_entity_poly.pdbx_strand_id
1 'polypeptide(L)'
;RVVPPPRRRPPPPPPLLLRQLQQWQPQRCQPQRQRQRQRGVKAAAAAVGDDPSKLAVYTHTDCLSHRVSFHPESPERLRHLIEDVMPELSQDLEFEVLQPDRNPTREELSRVHTEKYIDAAFEAFEQVRKGEQPSVYLDSDTQAVPGTEDSAL
;
A
#
# COMPACT_ATOMS: atom_id res chain seq x y z
N ARG A 1 28.71 27.51 -44.21
CA ARG A 1 27.75 27.63 -43.08
C ARG A 1 26.56 26.76 -43.41
N VAL A 2 26.41 25.61 -42.75
CA VAL A 2 25.30 24.67 -42.98
C VAL A 2 24.17 25.06 -42.04
N VAL A 3 22.99 25.38 -42.58
CA VAL A 3 21.79 25.71 -41.80
C VAL A 3 21.12 24.40 -41.38
N PRO A 4 20.89 24.16 -40.07
CA PRO A 4 20.20 22.95 -39.63
C PRO A 4 18.72 22.99 -40.02
N PRO A 5 18.10 21.85 -40.34
CA PRO A 5 16.69 21.80 -40.71
C PRO A 5 15.79 22.15 -39.51
N PRO A 6 14.59 22.70 -39.77
CA PRO A 6 13.65 23.04 -38.71
C PRO A 6 13.17 21.77 -37.98
N ARG A 7 13.20 21.82 -36.65
CA ARG A 7 12.65 20.76 -35.79
C ARG A 7 11.15 20.67 -36.01
N ARG A 8 10.67 19.51 -36.47
CA ARG A 8 9.24 19.22 -36.57
C ARG A 8 8.64 19.22 -35.17
N ARG A 9 7.56 19.98 -34.97
CA ARG A 9 6.78 19.91 -33.72
C ARG A 9 6.14 18.51 -33.63
N PRO A 10 6.10 17.90 -32.44
CA PRO A 10 5.37 16.66 -32.25
C PRO A 10 3.87 16.88 -32.56
N PRO A 11 3.19 15.87 -33.13
CA PRO A 11 1.76 15.97 -33.41
C PRO A 11 0.98 16.17 -32.09
N PRO A 12 -0.15 16.89 -32.11
CA PRO A 12 -1.03 16.95 -30.95
C PRO A 12 -1.52 15.53 -30.61
N PRO A 13 -1.68 15.20 -29.32
CA PRO A 13 -2.20 13.91 -28.92
C PRO A 13 -3.60 13.68 -29.51
N PRO A 14 -3.95 12.44 -29.88
CA PRO A 14 -5.27 12.12 -30.41
C PRO A 14 -6.36 12.46 -29.39
N PRO A 15 -7.56 12.92 -29.82
CA PRO A 15 -8.62 13.41 -28.95
C PRO A 15 -9.33 12.33 -28.10
N LEU A 16 -8.73 11.15 -27.93
CA LEU A 16 -9.35 10.00 -27.27
C LEU A 16 -8.77 9.63 -25.90
N LEU A 17 -7.81 10.40 -25.37
CA LEU A 17 -7.24 10.19 -24.03
C LEU A 17 -7.72 11.20 -22.97
N LEU A 18 -8.88 11.84 -23.20
CA LEU A 18 -9.49 12.79 -22.27
C LEU A 18 -10.96 12.49 -21.97
N ARG A 19 -11.46 11.30 -22.36
CA ARG A 19 -12.85 10.89 -22.12
C ARG A 19 -13.04 9.72 -21.14
N GLN A 20 -11.96 9.14 -20.61
CA GLN A 20 -12.03 8.01 -19.68
C GLN A 20 -11.67 8.33 -18.21
N LEU A 21 -11.45 9.60 -17.88
CA LEU A 21 -11.24 10.06 -16.49
C LEU A 21 -12.36 10.96 -15.96
N GLN A 22 -13.46 11.13 -16.71
CA GLN A 22 -14.60 12.00 -16.33
C GLN A 22 -15.89 11.24 -15.95
N GLN A 23 -15.83 9.93 -15.73
CA GLN A 23 -17.03 9.14 -15.39
C GLN A 23 -16.89 8.24 -14.17
N TRP A 24 -15.83 8.41 -13.36
CA TRP A 24 -15.89 7.89 -11.99
C TRP A 24 -16.75 8.83 -11.14
N GLN A 25 -18.07 8.71 -11.30
CA GLN A 25 -18.98 9.14 -10.25
C GLN A 25 -18.79 8.12 -9.12
N PRO A 26 -18.44 8.53 -7.89
CA PRO A 26 -18.63 7.64 -6.76
C PRO A 26 -20.13 7.34 -6.78
N GLN A 27 -20.50 6.10 -7.07
CA GLN A 27 -21.86 5.68 -6.77
C GLN A 27 -22.01 5.95 -5.29
N ARG A 28 -22.78 6.99 -4.94
CA ARG A 28 -23.23 7.23 -3.58
C ARG A 28 -23.82 5.91 -3.14
N CYS A 29 -23.08 5.19 -2.29
CA CYS A 29 -23.54 4.00 -1.63
C CYS A 29 -24.90 4.38 -1.05
N GLN A 30 -25.96 3.81 -1.62
CA GLN A 30 -27.31 4.15 -1.19
C GLN A 30 -27.44 3.80 0.31
N PRO A 31 -28.06 4.66 1.13
CA PRO A 31 -28.14 4.48 2.58
C PRO A 31 -28.94 3.23 3.00
N GLN A 32 -29.57 2.53 2.05
CA GLN A 32 -30.33 1.31 2.32
C GLN A 32 -29.47 0.06 2.57
N ARG A 33 -28.23 -0.02 2.04
CA ARG A 33 -27.33 -1.16 2.33
C ARG A 33 -26.56 -1.05 3.64
N GLN A 34 -26.44 0.15 4.21
CA GLN A 34 -25.77 0.37 5.51
C GLN A 34 -26.51 -0.33 6.67
N ARG A 35 -27.86 -0.35 6.65
CA ARG A 35 -28.65 -1.00 7.72
C ARG A 35 -28.51 -2.53 7.77
N GLN A 36 -28.22 -3.19 6.64
CA GLN A 36 -28.02 -4.65 6.63
C GLN A 36 -26.62 -5.06 7.09
N ARG A 37 -25.59 -4.26 6.79
CA ARG A 37 -24.23 -4.48 7.34
C ARG A 37 -24.16 -4.28 8.85
N GLN A 38 -24.85 -3.27 9.38
CA GLN A 38 -24.93 -3.01 10.83
C GLN A 38 -25.52 -4.18 11.64
N ARG A 39 -26.36 -5.03 11.03
CA ARG A 39 -26.88 -6.25 11.69
C ARG A 39 -25.88 -7.42 11.66
N GLY A 40 -25.04 -7.51 10.63
CA GLY A 40 -24.04 -8.59 10.50
C GLY A 40 -22.88 -8.45 11.49
N VAL A 41 -22.38 -7.23 11.69
CA VAL A 41 -21.27 -6.97 12.62
C VAL A 41 -21.70 -7.15 14.09
N LYS A 42 -22.93 -6.74 14.44
CA LYS A 42 -23.49 -6.98 15.78
C LYS A 42 -23.69 -8.46 16.12
N ALA A 43 -23.93 -9.32 15.12
CA ALA A 43 -24.10 -10.75 15.36
C ALA A 43 -22.76 -11.48 15.59
N ALA A 44 -21.67 -11.01 14.98
CA ALA A 44 -20.34 -11.59 15.18
C ALA A 44 -19.78 -11.27 16.58
N ALA A 45 -19.98 -10.04 17.08
CA ALA A 45 -19.53 -9.63 18.41
C ALA A 45 -20.30 -10.32 19.56
N ALA A 46 -21.56 -10.70 19.36
CA ALA A 46 -22.39 -11.32 20.40
C ALA A 46 -22.16 -12.84 20.54
N ALA A 47 -21.47 -13.49 19.60
CA ALA A 47 -21.25 -14.94 19.60
C ALA A 47 -19.99 -15.38 20.35
N VAL A 48 -19.09 -14.45 20.66
CA VAL A 48 -17.89 -14.67 21.48
C VAL A 48 -18.19 -14.09 22.85
N GLY A 49 -18.66 -14.93 23.77
CA GLY A 49 -18.84 -14.52 25.16
C GLY A 49 -17.48 -14.31 25.81
N ASP A 50 -17.01 -13.07 25.79
CA ASP A 50 -16.00 -12.51 26.69
C ASP A 50 -15.96 -10.98 26.44
N ASP A 51 -15.51 -10.22 27.44
CA ASP A 51 -15.21 -8.76 27.43
C ASP A 51 -15.04 -8.16 26.02
N PRO A 52 -15.69 -7.03 25.63
CA PRO A 52 -15.57 -6.44 24.28
C PRO A 52 -14.11 -6.42 23.86
N SER A 53 -13.75 -7.37 23.00
CA SER A 53 -12.36 -7.75 22.84
C SER A 53 -11.66 -6.60 22.13
N LYS A 54 -10.85 -5.87 22.89
CA LYS A 54 -10.11 -4.71 22.40
C LYS A 54 -9.33 -5.12 21.15
N LEU A 55 -9.61 -4.49 20.02
CA LEU A 55 -8.94 -4.81 18.77
C LEU A 55 -7.61 -4.06 18.71
N ALA A 56 -6.52 -4.76 18.39
CA ALA A 56 -5.24 -4.14 18.10
C ALA A 56 -5.02 -4.07 16.59
N VAL A 57 -4.68 -2.89 16.07
CA VAL A 57 -4.35 -2.66 14.66
C VAL A 57 -2.86 -2.31 14.58
N TYR A 58 -2.07 -3.16 13.93
CA TYR A 58 -0.65 -2.90 13.70
C TYR A 58 -0.42 -2.20 12.37
N THR A 59 0.30 -1.09 12.39
CA THR A 59 0.74 -0.37 11.18
C THR A 59 1.98 0.46 11.49
N HIS A 60 2.80 0.79 10.49
CA HIS A 60 3.92 1.71 10.63
C HIS A 60 3.84 2.81 9.57
N THR A 61 4.32 4.02 9.89
CA THR A 61 4.35 5.14 8.91
C THR A 61 5.30 4.86 7.76
N ASP A 62 6.32 4.04 7.98
CA ASP A 62 7.32 3.72 6.96
C ASP A 62 6.74 2.92 5.81
N CYS A 63 5.63 2.19 6.03
CA CYS A 63 4.86 1.55 4.97
C CYS A 63 4.36 2.54 3.90
N LEU A 64 4.35 3.85 4.21
CA LEU A 64 3.97 4.89 3.25
C LEU A 64 5.13 5.34 2.34
N SER A 65 6.34 4.87 2.61
CA SER A 65 7.57 5.23 1.88
C SER A 65 7.84 4.31 0.68
N HIS A 66 7.32 3.08 0.68
CA HIS A 66 7.42 2.19 -0.48
C HIS A 66 6.56 2.70 -1.64
N ARG A 67 7.20 3.21 -2.70
CA ARG A 67 6.48 3.76 -3.86
C ARG A 67 7.07 3.29 -5.19
N VAL A 68 6.34 2.39 -5.85
CA VAL A 68 6.65 1.94 -7.20
C VAL A 68 5.79 2.71 -8.21
N SER A 69 6.42 3.25 -9.25
CA SER A 69 5.70 4.03 -10.27
C SER A 69 4.84 3.12 -11.15
N PHE A 70 3.60 3.53 -11.43
CA PHE A 70 2.64 2.81 -12.28
C PHE A 70 2.25 1.40 -11.78
N HIS A 71 2.45 1.11 -10.49
CA HIS A 71 2.04 -0.13 -9.86
C HIS A 71 0.74 0.06 -9.06
N PRO A 72 -0.20 -0.92 -9.03
CA PRO A 72 -1.44 -0.81 -8.27
C PRO A 72 -1.24 -0.91 -6.75
N GLU A 73 -0.13 -1.49 -6.30
CA GLU A 73 0.32 -1.42 -4.90
C GLU A 73 0.91 -0.02 -4.68
N SER A 74 0.29 0.76 -3.79
CA SER A 74 0.67 2.15 -3.56
C SER A 74 0.35 2.59 -2.12
N PRO A 75 1.13 3.52 -1.53
CA PRO A 75 0.91 4.05 -0.18
C PRO A 75 -0.49 4.59 0.07
N GLU A 76 -1.15 5.10 -0.98
CA GLU A 76 -2.49 5.66 -0.91
C GLU A 76 -3.53 4.64 -0.43
N ARG A 77 -3.30 3.32 -0.65
CA ARG A 77 -4.17 2.26 -0.12
C ARG A 77 -4.17 2.25 1.41
N LEU A 78 -3.00 2.39 2.04
CA LEU A 78 -2.88 2.44 3.50
C LEU A 78 -3.35 3.78 4.05
N ARG A 79 -3.03 4.91 3.39
CA ARG A 79 -3.55 6.23 3.79
C ARG A 79 -5.07 6.24 3.83
N HIS A 80 -5.74 5.72 2.79
CA HIS A 80 -7.20 5.62 2.76
C HIS A 80 -7.75 4.80 3.94
N LEU A 81 -7.10 3.68 4.28
CA LEU A 81 -7.49 2.88 5.43
C LEU A 81 -7.39 3.68 6.74
N ILE A 82 -6.27 4.35 6.96
CA ILE A 82 -5.98 5.09 8.21
C ILE A 82 -6.83 6.35 8.34
N GLU A 83 -6.95 7.13 7.27
CA GLU A 83 -7.55 8.47 7.29
C GLU A 83 -9.06 8.45 7.09
N ASP A 84 -9.59 7.50 6.30
CA ASP A 84 -11.01 7.48 5.95
C ASP A 84 -11.78 6.34 6.63
N VAL A 85 -11.22 5.12 6.63
CA VAL A 85 -11.93 3.92 7.08
C VAL A 85 -11.86 3.74 8.59
N MET A 86 -10.68 3.87 9.20
CA MET A 86 -10.49 3.68 10.64
C MET A 86 -11.32 4.64 11.50
N PRO A 87 -11.46 5.95 11.16
CA PRO A 87 -12.34 6.85 11.90
C PRO A 87 -13.84 6.51 11.78
N GLU A 88 -14.27 5.88 10.67
CA GLU A 88 -15.64 5.37 10.56
C GLU A 88 -15.83 4.14 11.46
N LEU A 89 -14.86 3.22 11.47
CA LEU A 89 -14.90 2.01 12.29
C LEU A 89 -14.88 2.30 13.80
N SER A 90 -14.18 3.36 14.23
CA SER A 90 -14.04 3.70 15.65
C SER A 90 -15.35 4.19 16.29
N GLN A 91 -16.39 4.45 15.50
CA GLN A 91 -17.73 4.77 15.99
C GLN A 91 -18.44 3.54 16.59
N ASP A 92 -18.10 2.34 16.10
CA ASP A 92 -18.74 1.08 16.48
C ASP A 92 -17.78 0.10 17.18
N LEU A 93 -16.46 0.28 17.04
CA LEU A 93 -15.42 -0.62 17.55
C LEU A 93 -14.39 0.14 18.39
N GLU A 94 -14.02 -0.42 19.54
CA GLU A 94 -12.86 0.03 20.29
C GLU A 94 -11.61 -0.68 19.78
N PHE A 95 -10.65 0.10 19.28
CA PHE A 95 -9.36 -0.42 18.87
C PHE A 95 -8.21 0.51 19.24
N GLU A 96 -7.02 -0.07 19.35
CA GLU A 96 -5.77 0.63 19.56
C GLU A 96 -4.87 0.45 18.33
N VAL A 97 -4.24 1.53 17.89
CA VAL A 97 -3.27 1.48 16.80
C VAL A 97 -1.89 1.35 17.40
N LEU A 98 -1.22 0.27 17.07
CA LEU A 98 0.11 -0.09 17.58
C LEU A 98 1.14 -0.08 16.45
N GLN A 99 2.37 0.22 16.82
CA GLN A 99 3.53 0.03 15.96
C GLN A 99 4.32 -1.17 16.49
N PRO A 100 4.91 -2.01 15.62
CA PRO A 100 5.85 -3.02 16.06
C PRO A 100 7.05 -2.36 16.78
N ASP A 101 7.47 -2.95 17.90
CA ASP A 101 8.57 -2.38 18.72
C ASP A 101 9.95 -2.54 18.08
N ARG A 102 10.08 -3.48 17.12
CA ARG A 102 11.33 -3.77 16.40
C ARG A 102 11.05 -4.45 15.07
N ASN A 103 12.04 -4.36 14.19
CA ASN A 103 12.12 -5.17 12.99
C ASN A 103 12.27 -6.66 13.35
N PRO A 104 11.80 -7.59 12.50
CA PRO A 104 11.98 -9.02 12.68
C PRO A 104 13.47 -9.36 12.61
N THR A 105 13.89 -10.34 13.40
CA THR A 105 15.25 -10.86 13.30
C THR A 105 15.37 -11.76 12.07
N ARG A 106 16.61 -12.00 11.65
CA ARG A 106 16.88 -12.91 10.53
C ARG A 106 16.35 -14.32 10.81
N GLU A 107 16.49 -14.79 12.04
CA GLU A 107 15.98 -16.10 12.48
C GLU A 107 14.45 -16.17 12.46
N GLU A 108 13.76 -15.05 12.63
CA GLU A 108 12.30 -14.98 12.49
C GLU A 108 11.88 -15.06 11.03
N LEU A 109 12.58 -14.33 10.15
CA LEU A 109 12.36 -14.39 8.71
C LEU A 109 12.64 -15.80 8.14
N SER A 110 13.68 -16.48 8.63
CA SER A 110 14.07 -17.81 8.14
C SER A 110 13.12 -18.94 8.54
N ARG A 111 12.13 -18.67 9.39
CA ARG A 111 11.03 -19.62 9.68
C ARG A 111 10.13 -19.86 8.46
N VAL A 112 10.10 -18.92 7.51
CA VAL A 112 9.22 -18.95 6.34
C VAL A 112 10.02 -18.84 5.03
N HIS A 113 11.07 -18.02 5.03
CA HIS A 113 11.88 -17.75 3.85
C HIS A 113 13.18 -18.56 3.85
N THR A 114 13.67 -18.91 2.66
CA THR A 114 15.01 -19.52 2.55
C THR A 114 16.09 -18.47 2.80
N GLU A 115 17.21 -18.88 3.39
CA GLU A 115 18.37 -17.98 3.59
C GLU A 115 18.79 -17.29 2.30
N LYS A 116 18.78 -18.03 1.17
CA LYS A 116 19.10 -17.47 -0.15
C LYS A 116 18.17 -16.31 -0.54
N TYR A 117 16.88 -16.42 -0.26
CA TYR A 117 15.92 -15.34 -0.56
C TYR A 117 16.13 -14.14 0.35
N ILE A 118 16.36 -14.39 1.64
CA ILE A 118 16.66 -13.34 2.62
C ILE A 118 17.91 -12.57 2.17
N ASP A 119 19.01 -13.26 1.85
CA ASP A 119 20.24 -12.62 1.36
C ASP A 119 20.00 -11.75 0.13
N ALA A 120 19.28 -12.29 -0.86
CA ALA A 120 18.96 -11.53 -2.08
C ALA A 120 18.12 -10.27 -1.81
N ALA A 121 17.16 -10.34 -0.88
CA ALA A 121 16.34 -9.20 -0.49
C ALA A 121 17.17 -8.12 0.22
N PHE A 122 17.99 -8.51 1.21
CA PHE A 122 18.85 -7.57 1.93
C PHE A 122 19.91 -6.94 1.02
N GLU A 123 20.47 -7.69 0.07
CA GLU A 123 21.39 -7.15 -0.94
C GLU A 123 20.69 -6.12 -1.84
N ALA A 124 19.46 -6.42 -2.29
CA ALA A 124 18.66 -5.47 -3.07
C ALA A 124 18.35 -4.19 -2.30
N PHE A 125 17.99 -4.30 -1.01
CA PHE A 125 17.78 -3.14 -0.14
C PHE A 125 19.05 -2.30 -0.03
N GLU A 126 20.21 -2.94 0.16
CA GLU A 126 21.48 -2.25 0.27
C GLU A 126 21.85 -1.49 -1.02
N GLN A 127 21.68 -2.11 -2.19
CA GLN A 127 21.95 -1.47 -3.50
C GLN A 127 21.09 -0.22 -3.69
N VAL A 128 19.79 -0.31 -3.37
CA VAL A 128 18.86 0.81 -3.52
C VAL A 128 19.15 1.91 -2.50
N ARG A 129 19.41 1.54 -1.24
CA ARG A 129 19.75 2.49 -0.16
C ARG A 129 21.03 3.27 -0.46
N LYS A 130 22.04 2.62 -1.03
CA LYS A 130 23.28 3.27 -1.48
C LYS A 130 23.10 4.12 -2.74
N GLY A 131 21.94 4.04 -3.40
CA GLY A 131 21.66 4.73 -4.65
C GLY A 131 22.42 4.15 -5.84
N GLU A 132 22.92 2.92 -5.73
CA GLU A 132 23.61 2.22 -6.83
C GLU A 132 22.62 1.90 -7.96
N GLN A 133 21.38 1.59 -7.59
CA GLN A 133 20.25 1.44 -8.52
C GLN A 133 19.02 2.16 -7.99
N PRO A 134 18.18 2.77 -8.86
CA PRO A 134 16.93 3.40 -8.43
C PRO A 134 15.88 2.37 -7.97
N SER A 135 16.00 1.12 -8.44
CA SER A 135 15.14 -0.01 -8.11
C SER A 135 15.84 -1.32 -8.45
N VAL A 136 15.56 -2.39 -7.70
CA VAL A 136 16.05 -3.76 -7.98
C VAL A 136 14.86 -4.72 -8.01
N TYR A 137 14.73 -5.54 -9.06
CA TYR A 137 13.67 -6.54 -9.13
C TYR A 137 14.00 -7.75 -8.25
N LEU A 138 13.09 -8.12 -7.36
CA LEU A 138 13.17 -9.34 -6.54
C LEU A 138 12.55 -10.54 -7.27
N ASP A 139 11.53 -10.29 -8.10
CA ASP A 139 10.90 -11.24 -9.00
C ASP A 139 10.27 -10.51 -10.21
N SER A 140 9.35 -11.15 -10.94
CA SER A 140 8.73 -10.58 -12.14
C SER A 140 7.81 -9.37 -11.88
N ASP A 141 7.30 -9.21 -10.66
CA ASP A 141 6.31 -8.16 -10.30
C ASP A 141 6.70 -7.38 -9.02
N THR A 142 7.69 -7.87 -8.26
CA THR A 142 8.17 -7.22 -7.03
C THR A 142 9.47 -6.46 -7.24
N GLN A 143 9.50 -5.20 -6.80
CA GLN A 143 10.68 -4.33 -6.85
C GLN A 143 11.03 -3.80 -5.47
N ALA A 144 12.31 -3.87 -5.11
CA ALA A 144 12.90 -3.05 -4.07
C ALA A 144 13.14 -1.63 -4.62
N VAL A 145 12.58 -0.63 -3.95
CA VAL A 145 12.75 0.82 -4.17
C VAL A 145 13.11 1.51 -2.84
N PRO A 146 13.56 2.79 -2.82
CA PRO A 146 13.82 3.48 -1.57
C PRO A 146 12.61 3.42 -0.64
N GLY A 147 12.84 3.10 0.64
CA GLY A 147 11.78 2.89 1.65
C GLY A 147 11.16 1.49 1.67
N THR A 148 11.55 0.57 0.77
CA THR A 148 11.05 -0.82 0.80
C THR A 148 11.57 -1.59 2.00
N GLU A 149 12.84 -1.40 2.38
CA GLU A 149 13.45 -2.06 3.54
C GLU A 149 12.65 -1.75 4.82
N ASP A 150 12.41 -0.46 5.09
CA ASP A 150 11.65 0.00 6.26
C ASP A 150 10.16 -0.38 6.22
N SER A 151 9.61 -0.66 5.03
CA SER A 151 8.22 -1.10 4.87
C SER A 151 8.05 -2.60 5.04
N ALA A 152 9.09 -3.38 4.72
CA ALA A 152 9.05 -4.84 4.69
C ALA A 152 9.47 -5.49 6.01
N LEU A 153 10.23 -4.75 6.84
CA LEU A 153 10.71 -5.14 8.17
C LEU A 153 9.88 -4.46 9.25
#